data_AF-W2SPW1-F1
#
_entry.id   AF-W2SPW1-F1
#
_cell.length_a   1.000
_cell.length_b   1.000
_cell.length_c   1.000
_cell.angle_alpha   90.00
_cell.angle_beta   90.00
_cell.angle_gamma   90.00
#
_symmetry.space_group_name_H-M   'P 1'
#
loop_
_entity.id
_entity.type
_entity.pdbx_description
1 polymer ?
#
loop_
_entity_poly.entity_id
_entity_poly.type
_entity_poly.pdbx_seq_one_letter_code
_entity_poly.pdbx_strand_id
1 'polypeptide(L)'
;PIFERRYLDLLKLRFNEGELQQCEVMLKDIRDSQRIDRTALGRKCIPVSACVISSHFWPKIVSETVSEFPQALEEALTEYEKSFMDHKESRKLQWMRAVGCVEVTLKLGDVEIDKVVPNPIAAVLYLYLEK
;
A
#
# COMPACT_ATOMS: atom_id res chain seq x y z
N PRO A 1 -5.34 11.34 -7.86
CA PRO A 1 -4.73 11.57 -9.19
C PRO A 1 -5.58 12.49 -10.08
N ILE A 2 -5.45 13.81 -9.89
CA ILE A 2 -6.20 14.83 -10.67
C ILE A 2 -5.58 14.96 -12.07
N PHE A 3 -4.26 15.03 -12.15
CA PHE A 3 -3.52 15.20 -13.41
C PHE A 3 -3.71 13.99 -14.33
N GLU A 4 -3.56 12.79 -13.81
CA GLU A 4 -3.66 11.54 -14.56
C GLU A 4 -5.07 11.33 -15.12
N ARG A 5 -6.11 11.77 -14.39
CA ARG A 5 -7.48 11.74 -14.90
C ARG A 5 -7.63 12.65 -16.12
N ARG A 6 -7.11 13.88 -16.06
CA ARG A 6 -7.16 14.80 -17.19
C ARG A 6 -6.42 14.25 -18.41
N TYR A 7 -5.25 13.64 -18.22
CA TYR A 7 -4.52 12.97 -19.31
C TYR A 7 -5.34 11.83 -19.92
N LEU A 8 -5.96 11.00 -19.07
CA LEU A 8 -6.81 9.90 -19.52
C LEU A 8 -8.00 10.42 -20.33
N ASP A 9 -8.65 11.48 -19.90
CA ASP A 9 -9.78 12.10 -20.60
C ASP A 9 -9.36 12.66 -21.97
N LEU A 10 -8.16 13.22 -22.09
CA LEU A 10 -7.59 13.66 -23.38
C LEU A 10 -7.28 12.48 -24.31
N LEU A 11 -6.73 11.39 -23.77
CA LEU A 11 -6.43 10.19 -24.55
C LEU A 11 -7.71 9.56 -25.08
N LYS A 12 -8.78 9.51 -24.29
CA LYS A 12 -10.10 9.00 -24.74
C LYS A 12 -10.66 9.67 -25.99
N LEU A 13 -10.21 10.88 -26.35
CA LEU A 13 -10.59 11.53 -27.61
C LEU A 13 -9.99 10.85 -28.85
N ARG A 14 -8.99 9.96 -28.67
CA ARG A 14 -8.23 9.30 -29.75
C ARG A 14 -8.37 7.78 -29.74
N PHE A 15 -8.88 7.20 -28.65
CA PHE A 15 -9.07 5.76 -28.49
C PHE A 15 -10.56 5.42 -28.50
N ASN A 16 -10.88 4.19 -28.87
CA ASN A 16 -12.24 3.66 -28.83
C ASN A 16 -12.70 3.40 -27.39
N GLU A 17 -14.00 3.22 -27.21
CA GLU A 17 -14.56 2.85 -25.92
C GLU A 17 -13.95 1.53 -25.40
N GLY A 18 -13.54 1.52 -24.13
CA GLY A 18 -13.00 0.33 -23.47
C GLY A 18 -11.47 0.14 -23.58
N GLU A 19 -10.79 0.74 -24.56
CA GLU A 19 -9.33 0.57 -24.73
C GLU A 19 -8.52 1.07 -23.52
N LEU A 20 -9.06 2.05 -22.79
CA LEU A 20 -8.43 2.65 -21.62
C LEU A 20 -9.06 2.20 -20.30
N GLN A 21 -9.92 1.17 -20.32
CA GLN A 21 -10.68 0.70 -19.15
C GLN A 21 -9.78 0.32 -17.97
N GLN A 22 -8.64 -0.34 -18.23
CA GLN A 22 -7.69 -0.69 -17.17
C GLN A 22 -7.18 0.55 -16.44
N CYS A 23 -6.75 1.57 -17.18
CA CYS A 23 -6.30 2.84 -16.60
C CYS A 23 -7.41 3.53 -15.80
N GLU A 24 -8.66 3.46 -16.26
CA GLU A 24 -9.80 4.01 -15.52
C GLU A 24 -10.02 3.33 -14.17
N VAL A 25 -9.95 2.00 -14.15
CA VAL A 25 -10.06 1.21 -12.92
C VAL A 25 -8.89 1.50 -11.99
N MET A 26 -7.66 1.56 -12.52
CA MET A 26 -6.47 1.92 -11.72
C MET A 26 -6.61 3.28 -11.04
N LEU A 27 -7.06 4.32 -11.76
CA LEU A 27 -7.28 5.65 -11.17
C LEU A 27 -8.45 5.70 -10.18
N LYS A 28 -9.43 4.81 -10.35
CA LYS A 28 -10.52 4.63 -9.38
C LYS A 28 -10.01 3.96 -8.11
N ASP A 29 -9.27 2.88 -8.23
CA ASP A 29 -8.65 2.14 -7.12
C ASP A 29 -7.80 3.06 -6.24
N ILE A 30 -6.93 3.89 -6.85
CA ILE A 30 -6.10 4.86 -6.11
C ILE A 30 -6.97 5.85 -5.30
N ARG A 31 -8.05 6.35 -5.90
CA ARG A 31 -8.94 7.31 -5.24
C ARG A 31 -9.75 6.68 -4.13
N ASP A 32 -10.25 5.46 -4.35
CA ASP A 32 -11.02 4.75 -3.35
C ASP A 32 -10.13 4.34 -2.18
N SER A 33 -8.86 3.98 -2.43
CA SER A 33 -7.85 3.72 -1.40
C SER A 33 -7.65 4.93 -0.47
N GLN A 34 -7.53 6.14 -1.02
CA GLN A 34 -7.41 7.37 -0.21
C GLN A 34 -8.62 7.62 0.70
N ARG A 35 -9.81 7.10 0.36
CA ARG A 35 -10.99 7.19 1.24
C ARG A 35 -10.89 6.19 2.38
N ILE A 36 -10.49 4.96 2.07
CA ILE A 36 -10.35 3.87 3.04
C ILE A 36 -9.22 4.17 4.03
N ASP A 37 -8.09 4.70 3.56
CA ASP A 37 -6.98 5.12 4.42
C ASP A 37 -7.44 6.09 5.51
N ARG A 38 -8.28 7.06 5.17
CA ARG A 38 -8.81 8.03 6.15
C ARG A 38 -9.67 7.39 7.23
N THR A 39 -10.36 6.30 6.91
CA THR A 39 -11.16 5.56 7.89
C THR A 39 -10.34 4.54 8.67
N ALA A 40 -9.28 4.00 8.05
CA ALA A 40 -8.38 3.01 8.64
C ALA A 40 -7.24 3.64 9.47
N LEU A 41 -7.05 4.97 9.38
CA LEU A 41 -6.19 5.78 10.26
C LEU A 41 -6.74 5.78 11.70
N GLY A 42 -6.68 4.63 12.36
CA GLY A 42 -7.01 4.45 13.77
C GLY A 42 -5.92 5.02 14.69
N ARG A 43 -6.24 5.16 15.97
CA ARG A 43 -5.33 5.64 17.03
C ARG A 43 -4.35 4.56 17.50
N LYS A 44 -3.57 3.95 16.60
CA LYS A 44 -2.63 2.85 16.94
C LYS A 44 -1.17 3.30 16.84
N CYS A 45 -0.29 2.45 17.37
CA CYS A 45 1.15 2.71 17.52
C CYS A 45 1.88 2.85 16.17
N ILE A 46 1.45 2.13 15.13
CA ILE A 46 2.03 2.21 13.79
C ILE A 46 0.95 2.66 12.80
N PRO A 47 1.08 3.86 12.17
CA PRO A 47 0.17 4.30 11.13
C PRO A 47 0.42 3.51 9.84
N VAL A 48 -0.67 3.04 9.21
CA VAL A 48 -0.62 2.33 7.92
C VAL A 48 -1.44 3.09 6.89
N SER A 49 -0.86 3.28 5.70
CA SER A 49 -1.54 3.76 4.50
C SER A 49 -1.32 2.73 3.39
N ALA A 50 -2.37 2.41 2.64
CA ALA A 50 -2.30 1.39 1.60
C ALA A 50 -2.96 1.85 0.30
N CYS A 51 -2.35 1.47 -0.83
CA CYS A 51 -2.99 1.55 -2.14
C CYS A 51 -3.60 0.18 -2.48
N VAL A 52 -4.91 0.05 -2.26
CA VAL A 52 -5.66 -1.16 -2.59
C VAL A 52 -5.97 -1.18 -4.08
N ILE A 53 -5.59 -2.26 -4.76
CA ILE A 53 -5.68 -2.38 -6.22
C ILE A 53 -6.55 -3.57 -6.65
N SER A 54 -7.26 -3.41 -7.76
CA SER A 54 -8.04 -4.48 -8.39
C SER A 54 -7.12 -5.35 -9.26
N SER A 55 -6.68 -6.50 -8.74
CA SER A 55 -5.62 -7.34 -9.35
C SER A 55 -5.77 -7.65 -10.84
N HIS A 56 -7.00 -7.77 -11.36
CA HIS A 56 -7.25 -8.07 -12.77
C HIS A 56 -6.98 -6.88 -13.72
N PHE A 57 -7.05 -5.65 -13.21
CA PHE A 57 -6.92 -4.44 -14.01
C PHE A 57 -5.53 -3.80 -13.93
N TRP A 58 -4.72 -4.24 -12.97
CA TRP A 58 -3.35 -3.79 -12.81
C TRP A 58 -2.38 -4.74 -13.52
N PRO A 59 -1.25 -4.23 -14.04
CA PRO A 59 -0.16 -5.09 -14.51
C PRO A 59 0.27 -6.07 -13.41
N LYS A 60 0.75 -7.25 -13.79
CA LYS A 60 1.28 -8.21 -12.83
C LYS A 60 2.48 -7.58 -12.10
N ILE A 61 2.33 -7.37 -10.80
CA ILE A 61 3.40 -6.90 -9.92
C ILE A 61 4.13 -8.14 -9.42
N VAL A 62 5.36 -8.35 -9.90
CA VAL A 62 6.24 -9.39 -9.37
C VAL A 62 6.78 -8.89 -8.04
N SER A 63 6.46 -9.62 -6.97
CA SER A 63 6.84 -9.29 -5.61
C SER A 63 7.54 -10.50 -5.00
N GLU A 64 8.65 -10.27 -4.33
CA GLU A 64 9.28 -11.27 -3.47
C GLU A 64 8.38 -11.55 -2.25
N THR A 65 8.62 -12.67 -1.58
CA THR A 65 7.93 -13.02 -0.34
C THR A 65 8.72 -12.49 0.85
N VAL A 66 8.15 -11.54 1.58
CA VAL A 66 8.62 -11.12 2.90
C VAL A 66 7.70 -11.77 3.94
N SER A 67 8.23 -12.70 4.73
CA SER A 67 7.45 -13.49 5.69
C SER A 67 7.36 -12.86 7.07
N GLU A 68 8.36 -12.09 7.48
CA GLU A 68 8.50 -11.64 8.87
C GLU A 68 8.47 -10.11 8.96
N PHE A 69 7.42 -9.61 9.61
CA PHE A 69 7.37 -8.25 10.13
C PHE A 69 7.26 -8.28 11.66
N PRO A 70 7.64 -7.18 12.35
CA PRO A 70 7.38 -7.04 13.77
C PRO A 70 5.90 -7.26 14.10
N GLN A 71 5.59 -7.91 15.23
CA GLN A 71 4.21 -8.18 15.63
C GLN A 71 3.32 -6.93 15.64
N ALA A 72 3.86 -5.78 16.10
CA ALA A 72 3.12 -4.52 16.10
C ALA A 72 2.69 -4.08 14.69
N LEU A 73 3.50 -4.36 13.66
CA LEU A 73 3.14 -4.06 12.27
C LEU A 73 2.11 -5.07 11.75
N GLU A 74 2.21 -6.36 12.09
CA GLU A 74 1.20 -7.36 11.75
C GLU A 74 -0.19 -7.03 12.31
N GLU A 75 -0.23 -6.58 13.56
CA GLU A 75 -1.47 -6.12 14.21
C GLU A 75 -2.05 -4.90 13.50
N ALA A 76 -1.20 -3.96 13.07
CA ALA A 76 -1.62 -2.77 12.33
C ALA A 76 -2.17 -3.12 10.94
N LEU A 77 -1.54 -4.04 10.21
CA LEU A 77 -2.02 -4.52 8.91
C LEU A 77 -3.35 -5.27 9.03
N THR A 78 -3.53 -6.07 10.08
CA THR A 78 -4.77 -6.80 10.36
C THR A 78 -5.93 -5.85 10.67
N GLU A 79 -5.68 -4.80 11.45
CA GLU A 79 -6.69 -3.79 11.75
C GLU A 79 -7.08 -2.97 10.51
N TYR A 80 -6.10 -2.64 9.66
CA TYR A 80 -6.37 -2.02 8.37
C TYR A 80 -7.27 -2.91 7.51
N GLU A 81 -6.96 -4.21 7.42
CA GLU A 81 -7.77 -5.18 6.67
C GLU A 81 -9.22 -5.24 7.18
N LYS A 82 -9.42 -5.22 8.50
CA LYS A 82 -10.76 -5.15 9.10
C LYS A 82 -11.50 -3.88 8.69
N SER A 83 -10.85 -2.72 8.81
CA SER A 83 -11.41 -1.43 8.40
C SER A 83 -11.78 -1.41 6.91
N PHE A 84 -10.98 -2.08 6.07
CA PHE A 84 -11.28 -2.26 4.65
C PHE A 84 -12.53 -3.14 4.44
N MET A 85 -12.63 -4.28 5.14
CA MET A 85 -13.76 -5.20 5.01
C MET A 85 -15.07 -4.58 5.48
N ASP A 86 -15.08 -3.74 6.51
CA ASP A 86 -16.27 -3.00 6.95
C ASP A 86 -16.85 -2.09 5.83
N HIS A 87 -15.99 -1.61 4.92
CA HIS A 87 -16.41 -0.79 3.78
C HIS A 87 -16.67 -1.61 2.50
N LYS A 88 -16.20 -2.86 2.45
CA LYS A 88 -16.18 -3.75 1.28
C LYS A 88 -16.40 -5.21 1.69
N GLU A 89 -17.54 -5.49 2.32
CA GLU A 89 -17.85 -6.77 2.99
C GLU A 89 -17.72 -8.02 2.10
N SER A 90 -17.79 -7.89 0.78
CA SER A 90 -17.67 -8.99 -0.18
C SER A 90 -16.26 -9.22 -0.73
N ARG A 91 -15.23 -8.60 -0.13
CA ARG A 91 -13.84 -8.66 -0.64
C ARG A 91 -12.85 -8.97 0.47
N LYS A 92 -11.82 -9.74 0.11
CA LYS A 92 -10.65 -10.00 0.97
C LYS A 92 -9.47 -9.16 0.52
N LEU A 93 -8.68 -8.66 1.47
CA LEU A 93 -7.43 -7.97 1.17
C LEU A 93 -6.28 -8.99 1.10
N GLN A 94 -5.40 -8.84 0.11
CA GLN A 94 -4.17 -9.61 0.03
C GLN A 94 -3.00 -8.64 0.01
N TRP A 95 -2.19 -8.65 1.08
CA TRP A 95 -1.03 -7.79 1.20
C TRP A 95 0.10 -8.23 0.27
N MET A 96 0.59 -7.30 -0.55
CA MET A 96 1.85 -7.45 -1.29
C MET A 96 3.01 -7.00 -0.40
N ARG A 97 3.45 -7.88 0.51
CA ARG A 97 4.34 -7.52 1.63
C ARG A 97 5.69 -6.92 1.22
N ALA A 98 6.28 -7.35 0.10
CA ALA A 98 7.54 -6.77 -0.38
C ALA A 98 7.36 -5.42 -1.12
N VAL A 99 6.12 -5.01 -1.41
CA VAL A 99 5.82 -3.78 -2.14
C VAL A 99 5.47 -2.67 -1.16
N GLY A 100 6.14 -1.54 -1.29
CA GLY A 100 5.97 -0.38 -0.44
C GLY A 100 7.22 -0.06 0.37
N CYS A 101 7.06 0.86 1.31
CA CYS A 101 8.13 1.34 2.17
C CYS A 101 7.59 1.60 3.58
N VAL A 102 8.51 1.57 4.54
CA VAL A 102 8.27 1.92 5.93
C VAL A 102 9.28 2.97 6.36
N GLU A 103 8.82 3.90 7.20
CA GLU A 103 9.68 4.86 7.88
C GLU A 103 10.20 4.21 9.17
N VAL A 104 11.52 4.16 9.30
CA VAL A 104 12.20 3.54 10.43
C VAL A 104 13.19 4.54 11.04
N THR A 105 13.23 4.57 12.36
CA THR A 105 14.26 5.25 13.13
C THR A 105 15.31 4.21 13.52
N LEU A 106 16.52 4.37 12.99
CA LEU A 106 17.64 3.47 13.25
C LEU A 106 18.56 4.09 14.30
N LYS A 107 18.77 3.37 15.41
CA LYS A 107 19.72 3.76 16.45
C LYS A 107 20.93 2.84 16.44
N LEU A 108 22.11 3.39 16.14
CA LEU A 108 23.39 2.69 16.14
C LEU A 108 24.34 3.39 17.12
N GLY A 109 24.45 2.85 18.33
CA GLY A 109 25.16 3.49 19.43
C GLY A 109 24.53 4.85 19.78
N ASP A 110 25.32 5.92 19.63
CA ASP A 110 24.88 7.30 19.91
C ASP A 110 24.30 8.02 18.68
N VAL A 111 24.25 7.34 17.52
CA VAL A 111 23.74 7.91 16.26
C VAL A 111 22.31 7.43 16.02
N GLU A 112 21.42 8.39 15.76
CA GLU A 112 20.01 8.15 15.41
C GLU A 112 19.71 8.73 14.04
N ILE A 113 19.07 7.95 13.17
CA ILE A 113 18.78 8.34 11.79
C ILE A 113 17.38 7.86 11.40
N ASP A 114 16.54 8.79 10.94
CA ASP A 114 15.27 8.47 10.30
C ASP A 114 15.46 8.19 8.80
N LYS A 115 14.93 7.06 8.34
CA LYS A 115 14.97 6.65 6.93
C LYS A 115 13.66 6.03 6.49
N VAL A 116 13.24 6.37 5.28
CA VAL A 116 12.23 5.62 4.54
C VAL A 116 12.94 4.53 3.74
N VAL A 117 12.64 3.27 4.03
CA VAL A 117 13.26 2.12 3.37
C VAL A 117 12.19 1.20 2.76
N PRO A 118 12.48 0.54 1.63
CA PRO A 118 11.62 -0.51 1.09
C PRO A 118 11.35 -1.61 2.11
N ASN A 119 10.15 -2.21 2.06
CA ASN A 119 9.74 -3.25 3.00
C ASN A 119 10.73 -4.44 3.12
N PRO A 120 11.34 -4.95 2.03
CA PRO A 120 12.35 -6.02 2.14
C PRO A 120 13.59 -5.60 2.91
N ILE A 121 14.03 -4.34 2.74
CA ILE A 121 15.18 -3.81 3.47
C ILE A 121 14.83 -3.66 4.96
N ALA A 122 13.62 -3.18 5.28
CA ALA A 122 13.16 -3.12 6.67
C ALA A 122 13.12 -4.51 7.34
N ALA A 123 12.63 -5.53 6.63
CA ALA A 123 12.60 -6.90 7.13
C ALA A 123 14.02 -7.42 7.43
N VAL A 124 14.99 -7.13 6.55
CA VAL A 124 16.40 -7.47 6.82
C VAL A 124 16.92 -6.72 8.04
N LEU A 125 16.69 -5.41 8.14
CA LEU A 125 17.13 -4.60 9.29
C LEU A 125 16.54 -5.13 10.61
N TYR A 126 15.29 -5.57 10.60
CA TYR A 126 14.62 -6.14 11.76
C TYR A 126 15.31 -7.42 12.27
N LEU A 127 15.89 -8.24 11.39
CA LEU A 127 16.64 -9.45 11.79
C LEU A 127 17.94 -9.13 12.56
N TYR A 128 18.47 -7.92 12.42
CA TYR A 128 19.68 -7.45 13.11
C TYR A 128 19.35 -6.58 14.33
N LEU A 129 18.08 -6.43 14.70
CA LEU A 129 17.71 -5.78 15.95
C LEU A 129 18.22 -6.63 17.13
N GLU A 130 18.97 -6.03 18.04
CA GLU A 130 19.37 -6.70 19.28
C GLU A 130 18.11 -7.15 20.05
N LYS A 131 18.13 -8.38 20.57
CA LYS A 131 17.02 -8.98 21.32
C LYS A 131 17.07 -8.62 22.80
#